data_AF-A0A089KBU3-F1
#
_entry.id   AF-A0A089KBU3-F1
#
_cell.length_a   1.000
_cell.length_b   1.000
_cell.length_c   1.000
_cell.angle_alpha   90.00
_cell.angle_beta   90.00
_cell.angle_gamma   90.00
#
_symmetry.space_group_name_H-M   'P 1'
#
loop_
_entity.id
_entity.type
_entity.pdbx_description
1 polymer ?
#
loop_
_entity_poly.entity_id
_entity_poly.type
_entity_poly.pdbx_seq_one_letter_code
_entity_poly.pdbx_strand_id
1 'polypeptide(L)'
;MEWLNDYELELQAVFQECKAAIAGFPEPLGSRGLAYLEQFDVFRARSKKNYICYLLPFWLRRECGLSPEETHIMSTGNVLLMLYFFLQDDLMDNRRSSAAELLPLANLLYSEFLDRYRPLFPAESSFWSHFKRYLFEWSDSVSNEASGDYYYNDRSRIAGKAAPLKLSAAAALLLTGLASSIPAAEEAVQEVLITLQMLDDYEDWEEDLEEGSYNCLLALARRHLYPDHPQAGITAAEARNFIYTAGGLKTYAAAAADNHERLLAGTFRISGLTAFHQMLADNLQRIAAAVEAEKEQLLGGGLQYWLSKHMKSQEFFENSANNQKKS
;
A
#
# COMPACT_ATOMS: atom_id res chain seq x y z
N MET A 1 3.02 -0.74 -16.69
CA MET A 1 3.33 0.69 -16.50
C MET A 1 4.83 0.81 -16.44
N GLU A 2 5.44 1.85 -17.01
CA GLU A 2 6.90 1.97 -17.12
C GLU A 2 7.61 1.81 -15.76
N TRP A 3 7.08 2.41 -14.69
CA TRP A 3 7.60 2.31 -13.32
C TRP A 3 7.70 0.89 -12.73
N LEU A 4 7.01 -0.09 -13.33
CA LEU A 4 7.06 -1.52 -12.98
C LEU A 4 7.82 -2.33 -14.04
N ASN A 5 7.48 -2.10 -15.31
CA ASN A 5 7.95 -2.92 -16.43
C ASN A 5 9.47 -2.84 -16.62
N ASP A 6 10.08 -1.71 -16.26
CA ASP A 6 11.52 -1.48 -16.40
C ASP A 6 12.36 -2.40 -15.49
N TYR A 7 11.74 -3.00 -14.45
CA TYR A 7 12.43 -3.78 -13.42
C TYR A 7 11.99 -5.24 -13.37
N GLU A 8 11.20 -5.71 -14.35
CA GLU A 8 10.59 -7.05 -14.32
C GLU A 8 11.62 -8.18 -14.14
N LEU A 9 12.72 -8.17 -14.90
CA LEU A 9 13.76 -9.21 -14.80
C LEU A 9 14.49 -9.17 -13.45
N GLU A 10 14.74 -7.98 -12.92
CA GLU A 10 15.41 -7.81 -11.63
C GLU A 10 14.48 -8.25 -10.48
N LEU A 11 13.19 -7.92 -10.56
CA LEU A 11 12.19 -8.41 -9.62
C LEU A 11 12.04 -9.92 -9.66
N GLN A 12 12.08 -10.55 -10.84
CA GLN A 12 12.09 -12.00 -10.93
C GLN A 12 13.28 -12.58 -10.15
N ALA A 13 14.48 -12.02 -10.31
CA ALA A 13 15.66 -12.45 -9.58
C ALA A 13 15.51 -12.29 -8.06
N VAL A 14 14.97 -11.14 -7.60
CA VAL A 14 14.68 -10.88 -6.18
C VAL A 14 13.73 -11.94 -5.60
N PHE A 15 12.62 -12.22 -6.28
CA PHE A 15 11.65 -13.22 -5.82
C PHE A 15 12.22 -14.65 -5.86
N GLN A 16 13.07 -14.98 -6.83
CA GLN A 16 13.76 -16.28 -6.85
C GLN A 16 14.73 -16.43 -5.68
N GLU A 17 15.46 -15.37 -5.33
CA GLU A 17 16.34 -15.41 -4.17
C GLU A 17 15.56 -15.56 -2.85
N CYS A 18 14.43 -14.85 -2.70
CA CYS A 18 13.55 -15.02 -1.55
C CYS A 18 13.03 -16.47 -1.45
N LYS A 19 12.62 -17.07 -2.59
CA LYS A 19 12.19 -18.48 -2.64
C LYS A 19 13.32 -19.41 -2.22
N ALA A 20 14.54 -19.17 -2.70
CA ALA A 20 15.70 -20.00 -2.35
C ALA A 20 16.03 -19.92 -0.85
N ALA A 21 15.98 -18.73 -0.24
CA ALA A 21 16.20 -18.54 1.19
C ALA A 21 15.13 -19.27 2.01
N ILE A 22 13.85 -19.06 1.69
CA ILE A 22 12.72 -19.66 2.42
C ILE A 22 12.70 -21.19 2.26
N ALA A 23 13.06 -21.72 1.09
CA ALA A 23 13.17 -23.16 0.88
C ALA A 23 14.25 -23.83 1.76
N GLY A 24 15.20 -23.05 2.31
CA GLY A 24 16.19 -23.52 3.27
C GLY A 24 15.67 -23.63 4.71
N PHE A 25 14.46 -23.15 5.01
CA PHE A 25 13.88 -23.22 6.36
C PHE A 25 13.48 -24.66 6.73
N PRO A 26 13.50 -25.02 8.03
CA PRO A 26 13.07 -26.34 8.47
C PRO A 26 11.57 -26.56 8.19
N GLU A 27 11.18 -27.76 7.79
CA GLU A 27 9.76 -28.11 7.62
C GLU A 27 9.02 -28.13 8.97
N PRO A 28 7.76 -27.67 9.04
CA PRO A 28 6.89 -27.26 7.93
C PRO A 28 7.05 -25.78 7.50
N LEU A 29 8.02 -25.05 8.04
CA LEU A 29 8.13 -23.59 7.84
C LEU A 29 8.57 -23.22 6.41
N GLY A 30 9.42 -24.04 5.78
CA GLY A 30 9.84 -23.83 4.39
C GLY A 30 8.66 -23.88 3.41
N SER A 31 7.92 -24.98 3.41
CA SER A 31 6.70 -25.11 2.58
C SER A 31 5.65 -24.05 2.87
N ARG A 32 5.42 -23.71 4.14
CA ARG A 32 4.48 -22.64 4.54
C ARG A 32 4.94 -21.26 4.09
N GLY A 33 6.21 -20.93 4.26
CA GLY A 33 6.79 -19.66 3.84
C GLY A 33 6.71 -19.46 2.33
N LEU A 34 6.96 -20.52 1.55
CA LEU A 34 6.82 -20.46 0.09
C LEU A 34 5.36 -20.20 -0.31
N ALA A 35 4.41 -20.93 0.29
CA ALA A 35 2.99 -20.72 0.04
C ALA A 35 2.53 -19.31 0.44
N TYR A 36 3.12 -18.73 1.49
CA TYR A 36 2.85 -17.38 1.92
C TYR A 36 3.41 -16.33 0.94
N LEU A 37 4.69 -16.44 0.55
CA LEU A 37 5.34 -15.57 -0.43
C LEU A 37 4.59 -15.55 -1.77
N GLU A 38 4.05 -16.69 -2.20
CA GLU A 38 3.29 -16.82 -3.44
C GLU A 38 2.07 -15.90 -3.53
N GLN A 39 1.50 -15.48 -2.40
CA GLN A 39 0.37 -14.54 -2.35
C GLN A 39 0.79 -13.11 -2.74
N PHE A 40 2.08 -12.80 -2.68
CA PHE A 40 2.65 -11.48 -2.97
C PHE A 40 3.47 -11.47 -4.27
N ASP A 41 3.55 -12.59 -4.99
CA ASP A 41 4.27 -12.70 -6.25
C ASP A 41 3.57 -11.85 -7.33
N VAL A 42 4.24 -10.77 -7.76
CA VAL A 42 3.69 -9.78 -8.71
C VAL A 42 3.31 -10.36 -10.06
N PHE A 43 3.87 -11.51 -10.43
CA PHE A 43 3.63 -12.17 -11.71
C PHE A 43 2.38 -13.06 -11.67
N ARG A 44 1.69 -13.16 -10.53
CA ARG A 44 0.45 -13.90 -10.39
C ARG A 44 -0.78 -12.99 -10.50
N ALA A 45 -1.82 -13.50 -11.15
CA ALA A 45 -3.03 -12.73 -11.47
C ALA A 45 -3.85 -12.27 -10.25
N ARG A 46 -3.62 -12.84 -9.05
CA ARG A 46 -4.37 -12.56 -7.81
C ARG A 46 -3.46 -12.20 -6.62
N SER A 47 -2.30 -11.60 -6.87
CA SER A 47 -1.42 -11.22 -5.76
C SER A 47 -1.90 -9.98 -5.01
N LYS A 48 -1.62 -9.95 -3.70
CA LYS A 48 -1.69 -8.75 -2.86
C LYS A 48 -0.50 -7.87 -3.25
N LYS A 49 -0.72 -6.96 -4.20
CA LYS A 49 0.34 -6.20 -4.86
C LYS A 49 0.88 -5.09 -3.97
N ASN A 50 1.97 -5.35 -3.24
CA ASN A 50 2.66 -4.32 -2.47
C ASN A 50 3.88 -3.74 -3.23
N TYR A 51 3.59 -3.05 -4.33
CA TYR A 51 4.58 -2.58 -5.31
C TYR A 51 5.74 -1.80 -4.68
N ILE A 52 5.44 -0.92 -3.74
CA ILE A 52 6.43 -0.05 -3.12
C ILE A 52 7.48 -0.83 -2.32
N CYS A 53 7.14 -1.95 -1.65
CA CYS A 53 8.08 -2.73 -0.84
C CYS A 53 9.32 -3.18 -1.63
N TYR A 54 9.11 -3.78 -2.79
CA TYR A 54 10.19 -4.34 -3.61
C TYR A 54 10.67 -3.38 -4.70
N LEU A 55 9.89 -2.37 -5.13
CA LEU A 55 10.33 -1.40 -6.15
C LEU A 55 11.08 -0.19 -5.59
N LEU A 56 10.88 0.19 -4.33
CA LEU A 56 11.50 1.39 -3.77
C LEU A 56 13.04 1.41 -3.90
N PRO A 57 13.79 0.31 -3.66
CA PRO A 57 15.22 0.27 -3.95
C PRO A 57 15.56 0.58 -5.41
N PHE A 58 14.80 0.05 -6.37
CA PHE A 58 15.03 0.28 -7.80
C PHE A 58 14.76 1.72 -8.21
N TRP A 59 13.72 2.34 -7.67
CA TRP A 59 13.44 3.75 -7.90
C TRP A 59 14.51 4.66 -7.28
N LEU A 60 15.01 4.30 -6.10
CA LEU A 60 16.11 5.01 -5.43
C LEU A 60 17.44 4.83 -6.16
N ARG A 61 17.66 3.70 -6.84
CA ARG A 61 18.92 3.42 -7.56
C ARG A 61 19.31 4.56 -8.48
N ARG A 62 18.37 5.02 -9.31
CA ARG A 62 18.63 6.07 -10.30
C ARG A 62 18.92 7.42 -9.65
N GLU A 63 18.20 7.75 -8.59
CA GLU A 63 18.22 9.09 -7.99
C GLU A 63 19.30 9.25 -6.92
N CYS A 64 19.67 8.16 -6.24
CA CYS A 64 20.68 8.15 -5.18
C CYS A 64 22.04 7.63 -5.66
N GLY A 65 22.10 6.91 -6.78
CA GLY A 65 23.32 6.31 -7.31
C GLY A 65 23.71 4.98 -6.65
N LEU A 66 22.73 4.15 -6.26
CA LEU A 66 23.02 2.80 -5.73
C LEU A 66 23.63 1.91 -6.82
N SER A 67 24.48 0.98 -6.41
CA SER A 67 24.90 -0.10 -7.30
C SER A 67 23.75 -1.09 -7.55
N PRO A 68 23.77 -1.83 -8.68
CA PRO A 68 22.82 -2.91 -8.92
C PRO A 68 22.83 -3.97 -7.80
N GLU A 69 24.00 -4.26 -7.24
CA GLU A 69 24.16 -5.24 -6.16
C GLU A 69 23.49 -4.77 -4.87
N GLU A 70 23.75 -3.55 -4.41
CA GLU A 70 23.08 -2.97 -3.23
C GLU A 70 21.57 -2.93 -3.43
N THR A 71 21.12 -2.52 -4.63
CA THR A 71 19.70 -2.46 -4.97
C THR A 71 19.03 -3.82 -4.86
N HIS A 72 19.68 -4.86 -5.38
CA HIS A 72 19.19 -6.24 -5.33
C HIS A 72 19.13 -6.76 -3.89
N ILE A 73 20.20 -6.59 -3.10
CA ILE A 73 20.26 -7.00 -1.68
C ILE A 73 19.16 -6.30 -0.88
N MET A 74 18.99 -4.99 -1.06
CA MET A 74 17.95 -4.22 -0.38
C MET A 74 16.55 -4.68 -0.76
N SER A 75 16.29 -4.93 -2.05
CA SER A 75 14.97 -5.39 -2.50
C SER A 75 14.64 -6.79 -1.97
N THR A 76 15.58 -7.74 -2.00
CA THR A 76 15.43 -9.08 -1.39
C THR A 76 15.14 -8.96 0.10
N GLY A 77 15.92 -8.15 0.84
CA GLY A 77 15.67 -7.93 2.26
C GLY A 77 14.32 -7.27 2.56
N ASN A 78 13.88 -6.32 1.73
CA ASN A 78 12.57 -5.67 1.89
C ASN A 78 11.41 -6.65 1.72
N VAL A 79 11.49 -7.59 0.77
CA VAL A 79 10.46 -8.62 0.60
C VAL A 79 10.36 -9.48 1.85
N LEU A 80 11.49 -9.95 2.38
CA LEU A 80 11.52 -10.76 3.61
C LEU A 80 10.96 -9.99 4.82
N LEU A 81 11.34 -8.71 4.96
CA LEU A 81 10.85 -7.85 6.02
C LEU A 81 9.35 -7.55 5.89
N MET A 82 8.84 -7.35 4.67
CA MET A 82 7.42 -7.19 4.39
C MET A 82 6.63 -8.43 4.84
N LEU A 83 7.08 -9.63 4.46
CA LEU A 83 6.43 -10.87 4.89
C LEU A 83 6.45 -11.03 6.41
N TYR A 84 7.52 -10.63 7.07
CA TYR A 84 7.60 -10.62 8.53
C TYR A 84 6.53 -9.75 9.19
N PHE A 85 6.29 -8.53 8.67
CA PHE A 85 5.23 -7.66 9.21
C PHE A 85 3.83 -8.16 8.88
N PHE A 86 3.59 -8.67 7.66
CA PHE A 86 2.28 -9.21 7.31
C PHE A 86 1.91 -10.46 8.11
N LEU A 87 2.87 -11.32 8.46
CA LEU A 87 2.60 -12.44 9.36
C LEU A 87 2.23 -12.00 10.78
N GLN A 88 2.74 -10.86 11.24
CA GLN A 88 2.34 -10.29 12.53
C GLN A 88 0.94 -9.67 12.45
N ASP A 89 0.64 -8.95 11.38
CA ASP A 89 -0.67 -8.37 11.09
C ASP A 89 -1.75 -9.46 11.02
N ASP A 90 -1.52 -10.49 10.20
CA ASP A 90 -2.39 -11.66 10.08
C ASP A 90 -2.61 -12.39 11.40
N LEU A 91 -1.66 -12.32 12.35
CA LEU A 91 -1.80 -12.91 13.67
C LEU A 91 -2.66 -12.03 14.61
N MET A 92 -2.55 -10.72 14.48
CA MET A 92 -3.31 -9.75 15.29
C MET A 92 -4.77 -9.69 14.85
N ASP A 93 -5.01 -9.71 13.54
CA ASP A 93 -6.34 -9.49 12.98
C ASP A 93 -7.15 -10.80 12.89
N ASN A 94 -6.52 -11.90 12.48
CA ASN A 94 -7.22 -13.16 12.30
C ASN A 94 -7.18 -14.05 13.54
N ARG A 95 -8.30 -14.13 14.25
CA ARG A 95 -8.48 -14.98 15.45
C ARG A 95 -8.27 -16.48 15.22
N ARG A 96 -8.24 -16.95 13.97
CA ARG A 96 -7.99 -18.36 13.61
C ARG A 96 -6.51 -18.65 13.35
N SER A 97 -5.67 -17.63 13.21
CA SER A 97 -4.23 -17.77 13.03
C SER A 97 -3.59 -18.39 14.27
N SER A 98 -2.72 -19.37 14.08
CA SER A 98 -1.98 -20.00 15.17
C SER A 98 -0.64 -19.29 15.39
N ALA A 99 -0.46 -18.67 16.56
CA ALA A 99 0.81 -18.05 16.95
C ALA A 99 2.00 -19.03 16.87
N ALA A 100 1.76 -20.30 17.19
CA ALA A 100 2.78 -21.36 17.10
C ALA A 100 3.19 -21.67 15.65
N GLU A 101 2.39 -21.29 14.66
CA GLU A 101 2.69 -21.49 13.24
C GLU A 101 3.32 -20.25 12.61
N LEU A 102 2.80 -19.05 12.91
CA LEU A 102 3.22 -17.81 12.25
C LEU A 102 4.49 -17.21 12.88
N LEU A 103 4.63 -17.22 14.20
CA LEU A 103 5.76 -16.57 14.88
C LEU A 103 7.12 -17.20 14.55
N PRO A 104 7.27 -18.54 14.49
CA PRO A 104 8.54 -19.14 14.08
C PRO A 104 8.93 -18.78 12.64
N LEU A 105 7.96 -18.77 11.73
CA LEU A 105 8.19 -18.36 10.34
C LEU A 105 8.59 -16.88 10.25
N ALA A 106 7.87 -16.01 10.95
CA ALA A 106 8.18 -14.58 11.04
C ALA A 106 9.61 -14.35 11.55
N ASN A 107 10.05 -15.06 12.60
CA ASN A 107 11.40 -14.95 13.13
C ASN A 107 12.48 -15.36 12.12
N LEU A 108 12.24 -16.41 11.31
CA LEU A 108 13.18 -16.82 10.27
C LEU A 108 13.28 -15.78 9.15
N LEU A 109 12.15 -15.23 8.71
CA LEU A 109 12.11 -14.15 7.72
C LEU A 109 12.85 -12.90 8.22
N TYR A 110 12.66 -12.53 9.49
CA TYR A 110 13.36 -11.42 10.12
C TYR A 110 14.88 -11.67 10.18
N SER A 111 15.30 -12.89 10.52
CA SER A 111 16.71 -13.27 10.53
C SER A 111 17.33 -13.15 9.14
N GLU A 112 16.65 -13.67 8.11
CA GLU A 112 17.13 -13.55 6.72
C GLU A 112 17.24 -12.09 6.28
N PHE A 113 16.25 -11.25 6.60
CA PHE A 113 16.34 -9.80 6.35
C PHE A 113 17.60 -9.20 6.97
N LEU A 114 17.90 -9.52 8.24
CA LEU A 114 19.10 -9.02 8.92
C LEU A 114 20.38 -9.51 8.23
N ASP A 115 20.42 -10.75 7.76
CA ASP A 115 21.59 -11.30 7.08
C ASP A 115 21.84 -10.65 5.70
N ARG A 116 20.81 -10.08 5.08
CA ARG A 116 20.97 -9.23 3.88
C ARG A 116 21.48 -7.83 4.20
N TYR A 117 21.01 -7.22 5.29
CA TYR A 117 21.32 -5.84 5.61
C TYR A 117 22.62 -5.65 6.41
N ARG A 118 23.05 -6.63 7.21
CA ARG A 118 24.29 -6.58 7.99
C ARG A 118 25.56 -6.36 7.14
N PRO A 119 25.72 -6.99 5.97
CA PRO A 119 26.87 -6.71 5.09
C PRO A 119 26.89 -5.26 4.57
N LEU A 120 25.72 -4.63 4.42
CA LEU A 120 25.60 -3.25 3.92
C LEU A 120 25.91 -2.20 5.00
N PHE A 121 25.66 -2.52 6.27
CA PHE A 121 25.74 -1.55 7.36
C PHE A 121 26.54 -2.10 8.56
N PRO A 122 27.67 -1.48 8.93
CA PRO A 122 28.39 -1.84 10.16
C PRO A 122 27.52 -1.60 11.39
N ALA A 123 27.88 -2.21 12.53
CA ALA A 123 27.09 -2.15 13.76
C ALA A 123 26.90 -0.71 14.29
N GLU A 124 27.85 0.18 14.01
CA GLU A 124 27.87 1.58 14.42
C GLU A 124 27.09 2.49 13.46
N SER A 125 26.59 1.96 12.34
CA SER A 125 25.82 2.72 11.37
C SER A 125 24.54 3.29 11.99
N SER A 126 24.22 4.55 11.65
CA SER A 126 22.94 5.18 12.04
C SER A 126 21.72 4.47 11.45
N PHE A 127 21.91 3.62 10.43
CA PHE A 127 20.88 2.75 9.86
C PHE A 127 20.07 2.03 10.94
N TRP A 128 20.74 1.42 11.93
CA TRP A 128 20.08 0.65 12.98
C TRP A 128 19.23 1.52 13.92
N SER A 129 19.61 2.79 14.07
CA SER A 129 18.81 3.77 14.82
C SER A 129 17.54 4.18 14.07
N HIS A 130 17.63 4.38 12.75
CA HIS A 130 16.44 4.58 11.91
C HIS A 130 15.53 3.36 11.95
N PHE A 131 16.09 2.16 11.81
CA PHE A 131 15.31 0.93 11.86
C PHE A 131 14.54 0.78 13.18
N LYS A 132 15.22 1.00 14.31
CA LYS A 132 14.59 0.98 15.63
C LYS A 132 13.47 2.01 15.75
N ARG A 133 13.64 3.21 15.19
CA ARG A 133 12.59 4.24 15.19
C ARG A 133 11.36 3.78 14.42
N TYR A 134 11.53 3.23 13.21
CA TYR A 134 10.39 2.75 12.43
C TYR A 134 9.68 1.56 13.08
N LEU A 135 10.42 0.69 13.78
CA LEU A 135 9.83 -0.37 14.60
C LEU A 135 8.97 0.20 15.74
N PHE A 136 9.41 1.27 16.40
CA PHE A 136 8.59 1.94 17.41
C PHE A 136 7.35 2.58 16.82
N GLU A 137 7.47 3.28 15.69
CA GLU A 137 6.33 3.88 14.99
C GLU A 137 5.30 2.81 14.58
N TRP A 138 5.77 1.70 14.01
CA TRP A 138 4.92 0.55 13.68
C TRP A 138 4.22 -0.01 14.94
N SER A 139 5.00 -0.30 15.99
CA SER A 139 4.47 -0.91 17.22
C SER A 139 3.43 -0.01 17.91
N ASP A 140 3.67 1.31 17.94
CA ASP A 140 2.73 2.29 18.48
C ASP A 140 1.44 2.32 17.66
N SER A 141 1.54 2.18 16.34
CA SER A 141 0.40 2.23 15.43
C SER A 141 -0.50 1.01 15.58
N VAL A 142 0.07 -0.21 15.55
CA VAL A 142 -0.71 -1.46 15.69
C VAL A 142 -1.27 -1.65 17.10
N SER A 143 -0.62 -1.10 18.13
CA SER A 143 -1.08 -1.27 19.53
C SER A 143 -2.18 -0.29 19.94
N ASN A 144 -2.28 0.88 19.29
CA ASN A 144 -3.18 1.97 19.70
C ASN A 144 -4.27 2.29 18.65
N GLU A 145 -4.43 1.45 17.64
CA GLU A 145 -5.31 1.67 16.48
C GLU A 145 -6.75 2.05 16.88
N ALA A 146 -7.33 1.36 17.86
CA ALA A 146 -8.71 1.59 18.31
C ALA A 146 -8.97 2.94 18.99
N SER A 147 -7.94 3.73 19.29
CA SER A 147 -8.06 4.97 20.10
C SER A 147 -7.86 6.26 19.31
N GLY A 148 -7.49 6.17 18.02
CA GLY A 148 -7.07 7.31 17.22
C GLY A 148 -8.15 7.86 16.29
N ASP A 149 -8.23 9.19 16.20
CA ASP A 149 -8.78 9.89 15.02
C ASP A 149 -7.61 10.53 14.26
N TYR A 150 -6.82 9.70 13.59
CA TYR A 150 -5.54 10.10 13.00
C TYR A 150 -5.71 11.00 11.78
N TYR A 151 -6.79 10.85 11.02
CA TYR A 151 -7.08 11.63 9.82
C TYR A 151 -7.04 13.14 10.08
N TYR A 152 -7.53 13.56 11.26
CA TYR A 152 -7.57 14.96 11.66
C TYR A 152 -6.49 15.36 12.66
N ASN A 153 -6.09 14.47 13.57
CA ASN A 153 -5.21 14.82 14.69
C ASN A 153 -3.72 14.57 14.40
N ASP A 154 -3.41 13.57 13.58
CA ASP A 154 -2.03 13.19 13.28
C ASP A 154 -1.94 12.37 11.98
N ARG A 155 -1.83 13.05 10.84
CA ARG A 155 -1.72 12.41 9.51
C ARG A 155 -0.56 11.42 9.42
N SER A 156 0.51 11.63 10.21
CA SER A 156 1.68 10.75 10.15
C SER A 156 1.36 9.32 10.63
N ARG A 157 0.33 9.18 11.47
CA ARG A 157 -0.14 7.89 12.00
C ARG A 157 -1.06 7.12 11.07
N ILE A 158 -1.65 7.77 10.05
CA ILE A 158 -2.53 7.09 9.07
C ILE A 158 -1.80 5.90 8.45
N ALA A 159 -0.55 6.09 8.03
CA ALA A 159 0.26 5.03 7.44
C ALA A 159 1.30 4.46 8.41
N GLY A 160 1.03 4.53 9.72
CA GLY A 160 1.97 4.11 10.76
C GLY A 160 2.31 2.61 10.70
N LYS A 161 1.36 1.76 10.31
CA LYS A 161 1.58 0.32 10.03
C LYS A 161 2.56 0.09 8.87
N ALA A 162 2.72 1.06 7.99
CA ALA A 162 3.65 1.00 6.87
C ALA A 162 5.00 1.69 7.16
N ALA A 163 5.22 2.22 8.38
CA ALA A 163 6.44 2.92 8.76
C ALA A 163 7.76 2.18 8.42
N PRO A 164 7.86 0.84 8.52
CA PRO A 164 9.07 0.12 8.14
C PRO A 164 9.52 0.32 6.70
N LEU A 165 8.62 0.71 5.77
CA LEU A 165 8.98 0.97 4.38
C LEU A 165 9.93 2.17 4.21
N LYS A 166 9.92 3.11 5.15
CA LYS A 166 10.86 4.24 5.20
C LYS A 166 12.32 3.78 5.36
N LEU A 167 12.54 2.55 5.82
CA LEU A 167 13.86 1.96 5.96
C LEU A 167 14.63 1.91 4.64
N SER A 168 13.94 1.61 3.54
CA SER A 168 14.59 1.52 2.23
C SER A 168 15.16 2.87 1.78
N ALA A 169 14.46 3.97 2.03
CA ALA A 169 14.94 5.31 1.70
C ALA A 169 16.13 5.72 2.58
N ALA A 170 16.05 5.47 3.89
CA ALA A 170 17.16 5.73 4.80
C ALA A 170 18.40 4.90 4.45
N ALA A 171 18.23 3.61 4.14
CA ALA A 171 19.30 2.73 3.71
C ALA A 171 20.03 3.26 2.48
N ALA A 172 19.27 3.60 1.44
CA ALA A 172 19.82 4.08 0.17
C ALA A 172 20.67 5.34 0.38
N LEU A 173 20.14 6.30 1.12
CA LEU A 173 20.81 7.57 1.38
C LEU A 173 22.05 7.43 2.27
N LEU A 174 22.06 6.46 3.18
CA LEU A 174 23.24 6.17 3.99
C LEU A 174 24.37 5.53 3.15
N LEU A 175 24.04 4.58 2.28
CA LEU A 175 25.01 3.94 1.38
C LEU A 175 25.65 4.94 0.41
N THR A 176 24.90 5.95 -0.01
CA THR A 176 25.36 6.93 -1.01
C THR A 176 25.88 8.23 -0.39
N GLY A 177 25.98 8.31 0.93
CA GLY A 177 26.53 9.47 1.64
C GLY A 177 25.61 10.70 1.67
N LEU A 178 24.32 10.53 1.42
CA LEU A 178 23.28 11.57 1.36
C LEU A 178 22.40 11.60 2.62
N ALA A 179 22.97 11.28 3.78
CA ALA A 179 22.24 11.14 5.05
C ALA A 179 21.41 12.39 5.45
N SER A 180 21.84 13.60 5.05
CA SER A 180 21.09 14.83 5.32
C SER A 180 19.74 14.92 4.60
N SER A 181 19.54 14.14 3.54
CA SER A 181 18.29 14.09 2.77
C SER A 181 17.27 13.10 3.33
N ILE A 182 17.63 12.33 4.37
CA ILE A 182 16.76 11.29 4.94
C ILE A 182 15.39 11.84 5.37
N PRO A 183 15.28 12.96 6.11
CA PRO A 183 13.97 13.49 6.49
C PRO A 183 13.07 13.80 5.28
N ALA A 184 13.62 14.42 4.23
CA ALA A 184 12.87 14.76 3.04
C ALA A 184 12.44 13.51 2.24
N ALA A 185 13.28 12.46 2.22
CA ALA A 185 12.92 11.20 1.58
C ALA A 185 11.88 10.41 2.38
N GLU A 186 11.96 10.44 3.72
CA GLU A 186 10.94 9.87 4.60
C GLU A 186 9.58 10.55 4.39
N GLU A 187 9.55 11.88 4.29
CA GLU A 187 8.34 12.64 3.97
C GLU A 187 7.74 12.24 2.61
N ALA A 188 8.58 12.12 1.58
CA ALA A 188 8.14 11.69 0.25
C ALA A 188 7.52 10.28 0.28
N VAL A 189 8.16 9.33 0.98
CA VAL A 189 7.61 7.98 1.17
C VAL A 189 6.31 8.04 1.96
N GLN A 190 6.26 8.83 3.04
CA GLN A 190 5.09 8.97 3.90
C GLN A 190 3.84 9.45 3.14
N GLU A 191 3.96 10.48 2.29
CA GLU A 191 2.81 10.95 1.50
C GLU A 191 2.27 9.84 0.58
N VAL A 192 3.15 8.97 0.06
CA VAL A 192 2.71 7.81 -0.72
C VAL A 192 2.01 6.75 0.10
N LEU A 193 2.56 6.43 1.27
CA LEU A 193 1.95 5.43 2.14
C LEU A 193 0.59 5.89 2.67
N ILE A 194 0.40 7.19 2.90
CA ILE A 194 -0.92 7.75 3.29
C ILE A 194 -1.93 7.51 2.17
N THR A 195 -1.61 7.82 0.91
CA THR A 195 -2.53 7.61 -0.20
C THR A 195 -2.78 6.13 -0.49
N LEU A 196 -1.79 5.27 -0.27
CA LEU A 196 -1.97 3.83 -0.36
C LEU A 196 -2.96 3.35 0.70
N GLN A 197 -2.76 3.72 1.97
CA GLN A 197 -3.70 3.40 3.05
C GLN A 197 -5.10 3.95 2.75
N MET A 198 -5.21 5.13 2.13
CA MET A 198 -6.52 5.66 1.77
C MET A 198 -7.27 4.79 0.77
N LEU A 199 -6.57 4.14 -0.17
CA LEU A 199 -7.17 3.18 -1.10
C LEU A 199 -7.57 1.90 -0.39
N ASP A 200 -6.70 1.36 0.46
CA ASP A 200 -6.98 0.16 1.26
C ASP A 200 -8.22 0.40 2.14
N ASP A 201 -8.27 1.53 2.86
CA ASP A 201 -9.42 1.95 3.66
C ASP A 201 -10.72 2.11 2.84
N TYR A 202 -10.63 2.42 1.54
CA TYR A 202 -11.82 2.42 0.67
C TYR A 202 -12.24 1.01 0.26
N GLU A 203 -11.31 0.08 0.09
CA GLU A 203 -11.63 -1.30 -0.27
C GLU A 203 -12.21 -2.07 0.94
N ASP A 204 -11.70 -1.80 2.14
CA ASP A 204 -11.97 -2.60 3.35
C ASP A 204 -12.98 -1.95 4.33
N TRP A 205 -13.58 -0.81 3.98
CA TRP A 205 -14.42 -0.03 4.91
C TRP A 205 -15.59 -0.81 5.55
N GLU A 206 -16.12 -1.85 4.89
CA GLU A 206 -17.18 -2.69 5.46
C GLU A 206 -16.65 -3.61 6.57
N GLU A 207 -15.49 -4.22 6.34
CA GLU A 207 -14.80 -5.10 7.30
C GLU A 207 -14.30 -4.27 8.49
N ASP A 208 -13.62 -3.16 8.22
CA ASP A 208 -13.12 -2.26 9.27
C ASP A 208 -14.24 -1.74 10.19
N LEU A 209 -15.42 -1.46 9.62
CA LEU A 209 -16.57 -1.03 10.40
C LEU A 209 -17.12 -2.14 11.30
N GLU A 210 -17.15 -3.39 10.80
CA GLU A 210 -17.60 -4.55 11.58
C GLU A 210 -16.64 -4.89 12.72
N GLU A 211 -15.34 -4.81 12.45
CA GLU A 211 -14.29 -5.14 13.41
C GLU A 211 -14.00 -3.99 14.40
N GLY A 212 -14.40 -2.77 14.06
CA GLY A 212 -14.10 -1.57 14.84
C GLY A 212 -12.67 -1.07 14.66
N SER A 213 -12.03 -1.48 13.57
CA SER A 213 -10.68 -1.06 13.16
C SER A 213 -10.68 0.41 12.74
N TYR A 214 -9.51 1.06 12.85
CA TYR A 214 -9.39 2.44 12.41
C TYR A 214 -9.39 2.50 10.89
N ASN A 215 -10.23 3.36 10.34
CA ASN A 215 -10.33 3.59 8.91
C ASN A 215 -10.58 5.08 8.68
N CYS A 216 -9.75 5.71 7.84
CA CYS A 216 -9.76 7.15 7.67
C CYS A 216 -10.93 7.66 6.81
N LEU A 217 -11.49 6.82 5.92
CA LEU A 217 -12.75 7.11 5.22
C LEU A 217 -13.93 7.11 6.21
N LEU A 218 -13.98 6.15 7.14
CA LEU A 218 -15.01 6.10 8.19
C LEU A 218 -14.85 7.27 9.18
N ALA A 219 -13.62 7.68 9.51
CA ALA A 219 -13.36 8.86 10.33
C ALA A 219 -13.88 10.14 9.65
N LEU A 220 -13.63 10.31 8.34
CA LEU A 220 -14.17 11.40 7.54
C LEU A 220 -15.71 11.38 7.52
N ALA A 221 -16.33 10.21 7.33
CA ALA A 221 -17.78 10.05 7.35
C ALA A 221 -18.39 10.44 8.71
N ARG A 222 -17.78 9.97 9.80
CA ARG A 222 -18.18 10.29 11.17
C ARG A 222 -18.15 11.79 11.44
N ARG A 223 -17.08 12.47 11.05
CA ARG A 223 -16.95 13.92 11.21
C ARG A 223 -17.99 14.70 10.41
N HIS A 224 -18.34 14.21 9.21
CA HIS A 224 -19.37 14.81 8.37
C HIS A 224 -20.77 14.69 8.99
N LEU A 225 -21.11 13.50 9.51
CA LEU A 225 -22.43 13.21 10.08
C LEU A 225 -22.60 13.80 11.49
N TYR A 226 -21.54 13.78 12.29
CA TYR A 226 -21.54 14.10 13.71
C TYR A 226 -20.43 15.10 14.05
N PRO A 227 -20.49 16.35 13.52
CA PRO A 227 -19.42 17.34 13.69
C PRO A 227 -19.12 17.68 15.17
N ASP A 228 -20.16 17.68 16.01
CA ASP A 228 -20.07 17.96 17.45
C ASP A 228 -19.77 16.72 18.31
N HIS A 229 -19.82 15.51 17.71
CA HIS A 229 -19.65 14.24 18.40
C HIS A 229 -18.69 13.30 17.64
N PRO A 230 -17.38 13.61 17.60
CA PRO A 230 -16.38 12.85 16.83
C PRO A 230 -16.16 11.40 17.33
N GLN A 231 -16.75 11.02 18.46
CA GLN A 231 -16.71 9.67 19.02
C GLN A 231 -18.02 8.89 18.77
N ALA A 232 -18.98 9.46 18.04
CA ALA A 232 -20.20 8.77 17.69
C ALA A 232 -19.90 7.58 16.77
N GLY A 233 -20.50 6.42 17.06
CA GLY A 233 -20.51 5.31 16.12
C GLY A 233 -21.29 5.68 14.87
N ILE A 234 -20.87 5.16 13.72
CA ILE A 234 -21.62 5.25 12.47
C ILE A 234 -22.13 3.85 12.11
N THR A 235 -23.30 3.79 11.49
CA THR A 235 -23.86 2.55 10.95
C THR A 235 -23.38 2.32 9.51
N ALA A 236 -23.42 1.07 9.05
CA ALA A 236 -23.07 0.75 7.66
C ALA A 236 -23.97 1.48 6.65
N ALA A 237 -25.24 1.76 6.99
CA ALA A 237 -26.13 2.52 6.13
C ALA A 237 -25.70 3.99 6.00
N GLU A 238 -25.26 4.61 7.09
CA GLU A 238 -24.74 5.97 7.10
C GLU A 238 -23.42 6.08 6.33
N ALA A 239 -22.50 5.12 6.53
CA ALA A 239 -21.26 5.03 5.77
C ALA A 239 -21.53 4.91 4.27
N ARG A 240 -22.42 3.98 3.84
CA ARG A 240 -22.82 3.86 2.43
C ARG A 240 -23.43 5.13 1.87
N ASN A 241 -24.31 5.79 2.63
CA ASN A 241 -24.90 7.04 2.19
C ASN A 241 -23.82 8.12 2.01
N PHE A 242 -22.87 8.22 2.94
CA PHE A 242 -21.75 9.16 2.82
C PHE A 242 -20.90 8.90 1.57
N ILE A 243 -20.49 7.64 1.37
CA ILE A 243 -19.60 7.22 0.27
C ILE A 243 -20.29 7.38 -1.09
N TYR A 244 -21.51 6.84 -1.25
CA TYR A 244 -22.15 6.68 -2.55
C TYR A 244 -23.19 7.75 -2.90
N THR A 245 -23.69 8.52 -1.92
CA THR A 245 -24.82 9.45 -2.15
C THR A 245 -24.47 10.90 -1.78
N ALA A 246 -23.85 11.13 -0.62
CA ALA A 246 -23.56 12.47 -0.12
C ALA A 246 -22.31 13.11 -0.74
N GLY A 247 -21.61 12.40 -1.64
CA GLY A 247 -20.38 12.88 -2.28
C GLY A 247 -19.15 12.85 -1.39
N GLY A 248 -19.18 12.09 -0.29
CA GLY A 248 -18.05 11.94 0.62
C GLY A 248 -16.80 11.41 -0.06
N LEU A 249 -16.97 10.47 -1.00
CA LEU A 249 -15.86 9.89 -1.76
C LEU A 249 -15.14 10.92 -2.65
N LYS A 250 -15.84 11.96 -3.11
CA LYS A 250 -15.21 13.08 -3.85
C LYS A 250 -14.29 13.90 -2.97
N THR A 251 -14.70 14.20 -1.74
CA THR A 251 -13.85 14.89 -0.75
C THR A 251 -12.64 14.04 -0.39
N TYR A 252 -12.84 12.74 -0.22
CA TYR A 252 -11.77 11.80 0.07
C TYR A 252 -10.75 11.69 -1.07
N ALA A 253 -11.21 11.60 -2.32
CA ALA A 253 -10.35 11.60 -3.50
C ALA A 253 -9.59 12.92 -3.69
N ALA A 254 -10.17 14.06 -3.31
CA ALA A 254 -9.48 15.34 -3.33
C ALA A 254 -8.30 15.36 -2.35
N ALA A 255 -8.43 14.75 -1.16
CA ALA A 255 -7.31 14.65 -0.22
C ALA A 255 -6.14 13.83 -0.78
N ALA A 256 -6.39 12.78 -1.56
CA ALA A 256 -5.34 12.03 -2.25
C ALA A 256 -4.63 12.87 -3.34
N ALA A 257 -5.36 13.73 -4.03
CA ALA A 257 -4.77 14.69 -4.97
C ALA A 257 -3.89 15.71 -4.23
N ASP A 258 -4.35 16.24 -3.09
CA ASP A 258 -3.56 17.15 -2.26
C ASP A 258 -2.29 16.48 -1.70
N ASN A 259 -2.34 15.17 -1.37
CA ASN A 259 -1.13 14.39 -1.04
C ASN A 259 -0.14 14.39 -2.20
N HIS A 260 -0.63 14.28 -3.45
CA HIS A 260 0.24 14.28 -4.63
C HIS A 260 0.91 15.65 -4.84
N GLU A 261 0.15 16.74 -4.69
CA GLU A 261 0.72 18.09 -4.78
C GLU A 261 1.78 18.33 -3.70
N ARG A 262 1.56 17.83 -2.47
CA ARG A 262 2.59 17.86 -1.41
C ARG A 262 3.85 17.10 -1.80
N LEU A 263 3.70 15.89 -2.36
CA LEU A 263 4.83 15.11 -2.86
C LEU A 263 5.62 15.86 -3.94
N LEU A 264 4.94 16.54 -4.87
CA LEU A 264 5.60 17.32 -5.94
C LEU A 264 6.30 18.58 -5.43
N ALA A 265 5.73 19.21 -4.40
CA ALA A 265 6.30 20.38 -3.72
C ALA A 265 7.50 20.02 -2.82
N GLY A 266 7.67 18.75 -2.47
CA GLY A 266 8.79 18.23 -1.68
C GLY A 266 10.16 18.48 -2.33
N THR A 267 11.19 18.50 -1.47
CA THR A 267 12.58 18.77 -1.87
C THR A 267 13.33 17.54 -2.38
N PHE A 268 12.85 16.34 -2.04
CA PHE A 268 13.42 15.08 -2.50
C PHE A 268 12.48 14.39 -3.49
N ARG A 269 12.97 14.08 -4.70
CA ARG A 269 12.15 13.56 -5.79
C ARG A 269 12.63 12.19 -6.23
N ILE A 270 11.71 11.23 -6.22
CA ILE A 270 11.96 9.87 -6.70
C ILE A 270 10.97 9.59 -7.84
N SER A 271 11.43 9.60 -9.09
CA SER A 271 10.52 9.57 -10.24
C SER A 271 9.56 8.36 -10.25
N GLY A 272 10.06 7.17 -9.90
CA GLY A 272 9.22 5.97 -9.82
C GLY A 272 8.17 6.06 -8.71
N LEU A 273 8.53 6.62 -7.55
CA LEU A 273 7.62 6.84 -6.43
C LEU A 273 6.54 7.88 -6.78
N THR A 274 6.91 8.97 -7.46
CA THR A 274 5.98 10.00 -7.94
C THR A 274 5.00 9.43 -8.96
N ALA A 275 5.47 8.64 -9.93
CA ALA A 275 4.61 8.01 -10.93
C ALA A 275 3.66 6.98 -10.30
N PHE A 276 4.16 6.19 -9.35
CA PHE A 276 3.33 5.26 -8.56
C PHE A 276 2.26 6.02 -7.76
N HIS A 277 2.63 7.13 -7.11
CA HIS A 277 1.68 7.95 -6.36
C HIS A 277 0.57 8.55 -7.23
N GLN A 278 0.92 9.08 -8.41
CA GLN A 278 -0.07 9.61 -9.35
C GLN A 278 -1.09 8.53 -9.72
N MET A 279 -0.63 7.30 -9.98
CA MET A 279 -1.51 6.18 -10.28
C MET A 279 -2.48 5.87 -9.14
N LEU A 280 -2.03 5.92 -7.87
CA LEU A 280 -2.90 5.73 -6.71
C LEU A 280 -3.95 6.84 -6.61
N ALA A 281 -3.54 8.11 -6.71
CA ALA A 281 -4.45 9.26 -6.67
C ALA A 281 -5.47 9.22 -7.82
N ASP A 282 -5.02 8.91 -9.04
CA ASP A 282 -5.89 8.75 -10.22
C ASP A 282 -6.87 7.60 -10.06
N ASN A 283 -6.49 6.52 -9.36
CA ASN A 283 -7.40 5.42 -9.07
C ASN A 283 -8.56 5.89 -8.19
N LEU A 284 -8.25 6.54 -7.06
CA LEU A 284 -9.27 7.03 -6.15
C LEU A 284 -10.17 8.10 -6.79
N GLN A 285 -9.60 8.99 -7.61
CA GLN A 285 -10.37 9.96 -8.39
C GLN A 285 -11.30 9.30 -9.40
N ARG A 286 -10.85 8.27 -10.12
CA ARG A 286 -11.69 7.52 -11.07
C ARG A 286 -12.82 6.78 -10.37
N ILE A 287 -12.55 6.18 -9.20
CA ILE A 287 -13.58 5.54 -8.37
C ILE A 287 -14.64 6.58 -7.96
N ALA A 288 -14.21 7.72 -7.41
CA ALA A 288 -15.12 8.80 -7.00
C ALA A 288 -15.97 9.33 -8.18
N ALA A 289 -15.35 9.53 -9.35
CA ALA A 289 -16.05 9.98 -10.55
C ALA A 289 -17.06 8.94 -11.07
N ALA A 290 -16.74 7.64 -10.99
CA ALA A 290 -17.65 6.58 -11.39
C ALA A 290 -18.89 6.51 -10.48
N VAL A 291 -18.69 6.68 -9.17
CA VAL A 291 -19.78 6.73 -8.18
C VAL A 291 -20.71 7.92 -8.43
N GLU A 292 -20.17 9.12 -8.66
CA GLU A 292 -21.01 10.29 -8.98
C GLU A 292 -21.73 10.13 -10.33
N ALA A 293 -21.08 9.57 -11.35
CA ALA A 293 -21.72 9.30 -12.63
C ALA A 293 -22.87 8.28 -12.53
N GLU A 294 -22.72 7.24 -11.71
CA GLU A 294 -23.80 6.29 -11.45
C GLU A 294 -24.98 6.94 -10.72
N LYS A 295 -24.70 7.79 -9.73
CA LYS A 295 -25.71 8.58 -9.02
C LYS A 295 -26.49 9.51 -9.98
N GLU A 296 -25.80 10.24 -10.85
CA GLU A 296 -26.45 11.10 -11.85
C GLU A 296 -27.35 10.30 -12.80
N GLN A 297 -26.93 9.10 -13.21
CA GLN A 297 -27.76 8.22 -14.05
C GLN A 297 -29.01 7.71 -13.32
N LEU A 298 -28.90 7.39 -12.03
CA LEU A 298 -30.05 6.96 -11.22
C LEU A 298 -31.04 8.12 -10.98
N LEU A 299 -30.55 9.35 -10.78
CA LEU A 299 -31.36 10.55 -10.66
C LEU A 299 -32.05 10.93 -11.99
N GLY A 300 -31.46 10.58 -13.13
CA GLY A 300 -32.07 10.68 -14.47
C GLY A 300 -33.24 9.73 -14.73
N GLY A 301 -33.52 8.79 -13.80
CA GLY A 301 -34.68 7.90 -13.83
C GLY A 301 -34.37 6.47 -14.31
N GLY A 302 -35.16 5.50 -13.83
CA GLY A 302 -34.91 4.06 -14.05
C GLY A 302 -34.90 3.60 -15.51
N LEU A 303 -35.63 4.29 -16.40
CA LEU A 303 -35.61 4.00 -17.84
C LEU A 303 -34.29 4.42 -18.49
N GLN A 304 -33.72 5.56 -18.08
CA GLN A 304 -32.46 6.07 -18.63
C GLN A 304 -31.26 5.26 -18.13
N TYR A 305 -31.30 4.81 -16.87
CA TYR A 305 -30.34 3.84 -16.31
C TYR A 305 -30.42 2.46 -16.99
N TRP A 306 -31.63 1.97 -17.26
CA TRP A 306 -31.81 0.70 -17.98
C TRP A 306 -31.30 0.78 -19.42
N LEU A 307 -31.60 1.88 -20.14
CA LEU A 307 -31.09 2.11 -21.49
C LEU A 307 -29.56 2.25 -21.52
N SER A 308 -28.93 2.93 -20.55
CA SER A 308 -27.47 3.11 -20.53
C SER A 308 -26.72 1.77 -20.30
N LYS A 309 -27.26 0.87 -19.47
CA LYS A 309 -26.68 -0.47 -19.27
C LYS A 309 -26.93 -1.43 -20.43
N HIS A 310 -28.09 -1.35 -21.11
CA HIS A 310 -28.46 -2.31 -22.16
C HIS A 310 -28.15 -1.86 -23.59
N MET A 311 -27.93 -0.57 -23.85
CA MET A 311 -27.48 -0.09 -25.17
C MET A 311 -25.96 -0.22 -25.36
N LYS A 312 -25.15 -0.11 -24.28
CA LYS A 312 -23.70 -0.41 -24.35
C LYS A 312 -23.41 -1.86 -24.71
N SER A 313 -24.30 -2.80 -24.38
CA SER A 313 -24.19 -4.20 -24.80
C SER A 313 -24.56 -4.45 -26.27
N GLN A 314 -25.32 -3.56 -26.93
CA GLN A 314 -25.68 -3.69 -28.35
C GLN A 314 -24.61 -3.14 -29.29
N GLU A 315 -23.89 -2.07 -28.92
CA GLU A 315 -22.76 -1.56 -29.73
C GLU A 315 -21.59 -2.55 -29.83
N PHE A 316 -21.42 -3.45 -28.86
CA PHE A 316 -20.42 -4.52 -28.92
C PHE A 316 -20.79 -5.65 -29.90
N PHE A 317 -22.08 -5.86 -30.16
CA PHE A 317 -22.58 -6.82 -31.15
C PHE A 317 -22.66 -6.25 -32.57
N GLU A 318 -22.88 -4.95 -32.74
CA GLU A 318 -22.90 -4.33 -34.07
C GLU A 318 -21.51 -4.06 -34.66
N ASN A 319 -20.50 -3.74 -33.82
CA ASN A 319 -19.12 -3.56 -34.29
C ASN A 319 -18.40 -4.88 -34.64
N SER A 320 -18.80 -6.01 -34.06
CA SER A 320 -18.28 -7.33 -34.42
C SER A 320 -18.94 -7.92 -35.68
N ALA A 321 -20.16 -7.47 -36.03
CA ALA A 321 -20.82 -7.84 -37.27
C ALA A 321 -20.34 -7.05 -38.51
N ASN A 322 -19.86 -5.81 -38.33
CA ASN A 322 -19.40 -4.96 -39.45
C ASN A 322 -17.95 -5.23 -39.91
N ASN A 323 -17.12 -5.87 -39.08
CA ASN A 323 -15.75 -6.26 -39.47
C ASN A 323 -15.66 -7.61 -40.21
N GLN A 324 -16.77 -8.32 -40.41
CA GLN A 324 -16.81 -9.54 -41.25
C GLN A 324 -17.31 -9.29 -42.69
N LYS A 325 -17.64 -8.05 -43.08
CA LYS A 325 -18.13 -7.71 -44.43
C LYS A 325 -17.17 -6.87 -45.30
N LYS A 326 -15.92 -6.69 -44.87
CA LYS A 326 -14.84 -6.14 -45.72
C LYS A 326 -13.66 -7.11 -45.76
N SER A 327 -13.87 -8.19 -46.51
CA SER A 327 -12.82 -9.03 -47.10
C SER A 327 -13.13 -9.20 -48.58
#